data_AF-A0A4V2SE80-F1
#
_entry.id   AF-A0A4V2SE80-F1
#
_cell.length_a   1.000
_cell.length_b   1.000
_cell.length_c   1.000
_cell.angle_alpha   90.00
_cell.angle_beta   90.00
_cell.angle_gamma   90.00
#
_symmetry.space_group_name_H-M   'P 1'
#
loop_
_entity.id
_entity.type
_entity.pdbx_description
1 polymer ?
#
loop_
_entity_poly.entity_id
_entity_poly.type
_entity_poly.pdbx_seq_one_letter_code
_entity_poly.pdbx_strand_id
1 'polypeptide(L)' 'MGKYYYRRFMGHYNVYQDDGNGGGIKICHFMDEEDARKEVYRLNGWKYKPKKNKKNE' A
#
# COMPACT_ATOMS: atom_id res chain seq x y z
N MET A 1 2.90 -8.91 -14.26
CA MET A 1 2.28 -8.88 -12.92
C MET A 1 2.34 -7.44 -12.43
N GLY A 2 1.21 -6.74 -12.44
CA GLY A 2 1.15 -5.34 -12.00
C GLY A 2 1.55 -5.25 -10.52
N LYS A 3 2.47 -4.35 -10.21
CA LYS A 3 2.90 -4.09 -8.83
C LYS A 3 1.86 -3.18 -8.19
N TYR A 4 1.36 -3.54 -7.01
CA TYR A 4 0.51 -2.64 -6.25
C TYR A 4 1.35 -1.82 -5.28
N TYR A 5 0.99 -0.56 -5.08
CA TYR A 5 1.65 0.32 -4.12
C TYR A 5 0.64 1.28 -3.48
N TYR A 6 0.99 1.81 -2.31
CA TYR A 6 0.18 2.83 -1.65
C TYR A 6 0.94 4.15 -1.58
N ARG A 7 0.21 5.26 -1.59
CA ARG A 7 0.76 6.61 -1.45
C ARG A 7 -0.15 7.47 -0.59
N ARG A 8 0.45 8.23 0.34
CA ARG A 8 -0.27 9.22 1.14
C ARG A 8 -0.74 10.38 0.26
N PHE A 9 -2.00 10.75 0.39
CA PHE A 9 -2.61 11.86 -0.34
C PHE A 9 -3.70 12.49 0.53
N MET A 10 -3.65 13.81 0.77
CA MET A 10 -4.67 14.57 1.52
C MET A 10 -5.20 13.84 2.79
N GLY A 11 -4.30 13.39 3.66
CA GLY A 11 -4.67 12.78 4.95
C GLY A 11 -5.10 11.31 4.90
N HIS A 12 -5.21 10.70 3.71
CA HIS A 12 -5.52 9.28 3.54
C HIS A 12 -4.42 8.58 2.71
N TYR A 13 -4.52 7.26 2.56
CA TYR A 13 -3.60 6.43 1.80
C TYR A 13 -4.32 5.80 0.63
N ASN A 14 -3.96 6.21 -0.58
CA ASN A 14 -4.50 5.65 -1.82
C ASN A 14 -3.68 4.44 -2.25
N VAL A 15 -4.34 3.36 -2.62
CA VAL A 15 -3.73 2.17 -3.22
C VAL A 15 -3.88 2.23 -4.73
N TYR A 16 -2.80 1.98 -5.44
CA TYR A 16 -2.72 2.00 -6.89
C TYR A 16 -2.22 0.66 -7.42
N GLN A 17 -2.71 0.28 -8.60
CA GLN A 17 -2.13 -0.77 -9.42
C GLN A 17 -1.25 -0.11 -10.49
N ASP A 18 0.00 -0.56 -10.59
CA ASP A 18 0.87 -0.21 -11.70
C ASP A 18 0.36 -0.88 -12.98
N ASP A 19 0.03 -0.05 -13.98
CA ASP A 19 -0.48 -0.49 -15.29
C ASP A 19 0.67 -0.90 -16.24
N GLY A 20 1.94 -0.79 -15.80
CA GLY A 20 3.12 -1.11 -16.60
C GLY A 20 3.47 -0.06 -17.65
N ASN A 21 2.62 0.95 -17.88
CA ASN A 21 2.82 2.01 -18.86
C ASN A 21 3.22 3.37 -18.22
N GLY A 22 3.77 3.33 -17.00
CA GLY A 22 4.13 4.53 -16.21
C GLY A 22 2.94 5.22 -15.54
N GLY A 23 1.74 4.65 -15.65
CA GLY A 23 0.52 5.09 -14.98
C GLY A 23 0.16 4.22 -13.77
N GLY A 24 -0.56 4.80 -12.81
CA GLY A 24 -1.11 4.11 -11.65
C GLY A 24 -2.62 4.25 -11.60
N ILE A 25 -3.36 3.13 -11.64
CA ILE A 25 -4.82 3.12 -11.52
C ILE A 25 -5.17 3.06 -10.04
N LYS A 26 -5.92 4.06 -9.53
CA LYS A 26 -6.38 4.06 -8.15
C LYS A 26 -7.42 2.95 -7.96
N ILE A 27 -7.17 2.05 -7.01
CA ILE A 27 -8.05 0.91 -6.70
C ILE A 27 -8.94 1.23 -5.50
N CYS A 28 -8.34 1.70 -4.41
CA CYS A 28 -9.05 2.01 -3.18
C CYS A 28 -8.28 3.03 -2.33
N HIS A 29 -8.85 3.41 -1.18
CA HIS A 29 -8.20 4.28 -0.21
C HIS A 29 -8.51 3.86 1.23
N PHE A 30 -7.59 4.15 2.13
CA PHE A 30 -7.70 3.86 3.56
C PHE A 30 -7.34 5.10 4.37
N MET A 31 -7.94 5.25 5.56
CA MET A 31 -7.55 6.31 6.50
C MET A 31 -6.19 6.01 7.16
N ASP A 32 -5.93 4.73 7.43
CA ASP A 32 -4.72 4.26 8.10
C ASP A 32 -3.67 3.72 7.13
N GLU A 33 -2.40 4.01 7.43
CA GLU A 33 -1.25 3.50 6.65
C GLU A 33 -1.19 1.97 6.73
N GLU A 34 -1.54 1.41 7.89
CA GLU A 34 -1.42 -0.02 8.14
C GLU A 34 -2.38 -0.84 7.27
N ASP A 35 -3.63 -0.38 7.11
CA ASP A 35 -4.61 -1.04 6.26
C ASP A 35 -4.22 -0.93 4.78
N ALA A 36 -3.77 0.25 4.33
CA ALA A 36 -3.25 0.41 2.97
C ALA A 36 -2.06 -0.52 2.69
N ARG A 37 -1.17 -0.69 3.67
CA ARG A 37 -0.03 -1.61 3.59
C ARG A 37 -0.49 -3.06 3.55
N LYS A 38 -1.41 -3.48 4.43
CA LYS A 38 -1.97 -4.85 4.44
C LYS A 38 -2.58 -5.18 3.08
N GLU A 39 -3.34 -4.25 2.52
CA GLU A 39 -3.97 -4.40 1.22
C GLU A 39 -2.94 -4.55 0.09
N VAL A 40 -1.93 -3.68 0.05
CA VAL A 40 -0.84 -3.79 -0.94
C VAL A 40 -0.11 -5.13 -0.83
N TYR A 41 0.16 -5.63 0.38
CA TYR A 41 0.78 -6.94 0.55
C TYR A 41 -0.14 -8.07 0.05
N ARG A 42 -1.44 -8.00 0.36
CA ARG A 42 -2.44 -8.97 -0.12
C ARG A 42 -2.52 -8.99 -1.64
N LEU A 43 -2.61 -7.82 -2.27
CA LEU A 43 -2.70 -7.66 -3.72
C LEU A 43 -1.43 -8.13 -4.46
N ASN A 44 -0.25 -7.91 -3.87
CA ASN A 44 1.00 -8.42 -4.42
C ASN A 44 1.29 -9.90 -4.07
N GLY A 45 0.44 -10.55 -3.26
CA GLY A 45 0.70 -11.91 -2.76
C GLY A 45 1.91 -12.00 -1.82
N TRP A 46 2.33 -10.89 -1.21
CA TRP A 46 3.47 -10.85 -0.30
C TRP A 46 3.06 -11.27 1.11
N LYS A 47 3.94 -12.03 1.78
CA LYS A 47 3.76 -12.33 3.21
C LYS A 47 3.82 -11.03 4.02
N TYR A 48 2.73 -10.68 4.68
CA TYR A 48 2.63 -9.45 5.46
C TYR A 48 3.73 -9.39 6.51
N LYS A 49 4.46 -8.27 6.52
CA LYS A 49 5.44 -7.93 7.55
C LYS A 49 5.00 -6.62 8.20
N PRO A 50 4.60 -6.61 9.48
CA PRO A 50 4.26 -5.38 10.17
C PRO A 50 5.49 -4.45 10.19
N LYS A 51 5.24 -3.14 10.21
CA LYS A 51 6.31 -2.15 10.41
C LYS A 51 6.82 -2.40 11.83
N LYS A 52 8.06 -2.90 11.98
CA LYS A 52 8.66 -3.08 13.30
C LYS A 52 8.67 -1.71 13.98
N ASN A 53 7.82 -1.52 14.98
CA ASN A 53 8.02 -0.43 15.93
C ASN A 53 9.38 -0.71 16.59
N LYS A 54 10.40 0.07 16.23
CA LYS A 54 11.56 0.25 17.11
C LYS A 54 11.04 1.00 18.35
N LYS A 55 10.38 0.30 19.26
CA LYS A 55 10.41 0.67 20.67
C LYS A 55 11.84 0.36 21.08
N ASN A 56 12.70 1.36 21.07
CA ASN A 56 13.87 1.31 21.93
C ASN A 56 13.30 1.46 23.35
N GLU A 57 13.29 0.35 24.09
CA GLU A 57 13.24 0.35 25.56
C GLU A 57 14.50 1.02 26.13
#